data_AF-A0A9X8SY31-F1
#
_entry.id   AF-A0A9X8SY31-F1
#
_cell.length_a   1.000
_cell.length_b   1.000
_cell.length_c   1.000
_cell.angle_alpha   90.00
_cell.angle_beta   90.00
_cell.angle_gamma   90.00
#
_symmetry.space_group_name_H-M   'P 1'
#
loop_
_entity.id
_entity.type
_entity.pdbx_description
1 polymer ?
#
loop_
_entity_poly.entity_id
_entity_poly.type
_entity_poly.pdbx_seq_one_letter_code
_entity_poly.pdbx_strand_id
1 'polypeptide(L)' 'MQKLNINTHMWGYDVSEIEHETVTKSDHSMYSKFTYPNGFVLETEMHPDGTVNVKCNKPLRREADGSYTPIID' A
#
# COMPACT_ATOMS: atom_id res chain seq x y z
N MET A 1 3.50 19.03 1.19
CA MET A 1 3.64 17.56 1.28
C MET A 1 3.18 16.97 -0.05
N GLN A 2 4.01 16.14 -0.68
CA GLN A 2 3.65 15.45 -1.90
C GLN A 2 2.74 14.28 -1.51
N LYS A 3 1.50 14.24 -2.02
CA LYS A 3 0.54 13.18 -1.69
C LYS A 3 0.76 12.00 -2.64
N LEU A 4 1.16 10.85 -2.11
CA LEU A 4 1.20 9.61 -2.88
C LEU A 4 -0.19 8.98 -2.87
N ASN A 5 -0.81 8.85 -4.03
CA ASN A 5 -2.07 8.14 -4.20
C ASN A 5 -1.81 6.86 -5.00
N ILE A 6 -1.92 5.70 -4.36
CA ILE A 6 -1.92 4.41 -5.04
C ILE A 6 -3.37 3.95 -5.15
N ASN A 7 -3.86 3.81 -6.38
CA ASN A 7 -5.18 3.31 -6.67
C ASN A 7 -5.16 1.80 -6.51
N THR A 8 -5.47 1.33 -5.31
CA THR A 8 -5.68 -0.09 -5.02
C THR A 8 -7.04 -0.58 -5.48
N HIS A 9 -7.60 0.07 -6.54
CA HIS A 9 -8.91 -0.17 -7.18
C HIS A 9 -9.40 -1.52 -6.72
N MET A 10 -10.42 -1.60 -5.87
CA MET A 10 -10.76 -2.83 -5.15
C MET A 10 -10.89 -4.09 -6.03
N TRP A 11 -10.85 -3.98 -7.37
CA TRP A 11 -10.84 -5.06 -8.36
C TRP A 11 -12.05 -6.00 -8.17
N GLY A 12 -13.12 -5.47 -7.57
CA GLY A 12 -14.32 -6.22 -7.20
C GLY A 12 -14.23 -6.94 -5.85
N TYR A 13 -13.11 -6.87 -5.12
CA TYR A 13 -12.93 -7.44 -3.80
C TYR A 13 -13.66 -6.64 -2.71
N ASP A 14 -14.12 -7.36 -1.71
CA ASP A 14 -14.64 -6.77 -0.47
C ASP A 14 -13.45 -6.32 0.40
N VAL A 15 -13.57 -5.16 1.06
CA VAL A 15 -12.52 -4.64 1.98
C VAL A 15 -12.23 -5.63 3.11
N SER A 16 -13.23 -6.41 3.52
CA SER A 16 -13.08 -7.44 4.54
C SER A 16 -12.18 -8.62 4.12
N GLU A 17 -11.93 -8.79 2.82
CA GLU A 17 -11.03 -9.82 2.30
C GLU A 17 -9.56 -9.38 2.26
N ILE A 18 -9.28 -8.11 2.58
CA ILE A 18 -7.91 -7.60 2.66
C ILE A 18 -7.33 -7.98 4.02
N GLU A 19 -6.31 -8.82 4.00
CA GLU A 19 -5.58 -9.17 5.22
C GLU A 19 -4.65 -8.02 5.60
N HIS A 20 -4.70 -7.60 6.87
CA HIS A 20 -3.80 -6.60 7.43
C HIS A 20 -2.99 -7.21 8.58
N GLU A 21 -1.67 -7.11 8.46
CA GLU A 21 -0.72 -7.55 9.47
C GLU A 21 0.15 -6.37 9.92
N THR A 22 0.25 -6.15 11.23
CA THR A 22 1.30 -5.29 11.80
C THR A 22 2.53 -6.15 12.07
N VAL A 23 3.53 -6.08 11.20
CA VAL A 23 4.72 -6.94 11.25
C VAL A 23 5.66 -6.49 12.37
N THR A 24 5.86 -5.18 12.49
CA THR A 24 6.73 -4.59 13.51
C THR A 24 6.07 -3.34 14.06
N LYS A 25 6.02 -3.25 15.39
CA LYS A 25 5.69 -2.02 16.09
C LYS A 25 6.83 -1.70 17.04
N SER A 26 7.54 -0.62 16.77
CA SER A 26 8.58 -0.09 17.64
C SER A 26 8.30 1.38 17.94
N ASP A 27 9.04 1.94 18.90
CA ASP A 27 8.98 3.38 19.21
C ASP A 27 9.46 4.26 18.04
N HIS A 28 10.14 3.66 17.06
CA HIS A 28 10.76 4.35 15.93
C HIS A 28 10.01 4.16 14.62
N SER A 29 9.25 3.08 14.45
CA SER A 29 8.44 2.90 13.24
C SER A 29 7.36 1.84 13.43
N MET A 30 6.28 1.98 12.66
CA MET A 30 5.23 0.98 12.52
C MET A 30 5.25 0.44 11.09
N TYR A 31 5.45 -0.87 10.96
CA TYR A 31 5.39 -1.58 9.70
C TYR A 31 4.08 -2.35 9.58
N SER A 32 3.33 -2.06 8.52
CA SER A 32 2.09 -2.75 8.17
C SER A 32 2.21 -3.38 6.79
N LYS A 33 1.63 -4.57 6.64
CA LYS A 33 1.49 -5.29 5.38
C LYS A 33 0.00 -5.52 5.11
N PHE A 34 -0.41 -5.22 3.88
CA PHE A 34 -1.75 -5.47 3.36
C PHE A 34 -1.65 -6.46 2.22
N THR A 35 -2.39 -7.57 2.31
CA THR A 35 -2.46 -8.59 1.27
C THR A 35 -3.87 -8.59 0.68
N TYR A 36 -3.96 -8.32 -0.61
CA TYR A 36 -5.21 -8.28 -1.36
C TYR A 36 -5.48 -9.66 -2.00
N PRO A 37 -6.75 -10.02 -2.27
CA PRO A 37 -7.08 -11.36 -2.78
C PRO A 37 -6.48 -11.70 -4.16
N ASN A 38 -6.16 -10.69 -4.98
CA ASN A 38 -5.42 -10.87 -6.24
C ASN A 38 -3.91 -11.06 -6.06
N GLY A 39 -3.42 -11.19 -4.83
CA GLY A 39 -2.01 -11.32 -4.51
C GLY A 39 -1.22 -10.02 -4.63
N PHE A 40 -1.87 -8.86 -4.81
CA PHE A 40 -1.23 -7.57 -4.60
C PHE A 40 -0.88 -7.41 -3.11
N VAL A 41 0.34 -7.00 -2.83
CA VAL A 41 0.84 -6.76 -1.48
C VAL A 41 1.34 -5.33 -1.41
N LEU A 42 0.84 -4.59 -0.41
CA LEU A 42 1.26 -3.24 -0.09
C LEU A 42 1.89 -3.24 1.31
N GLU A 43 3.06 -2.64 1.42
CA GLU A 43 3.80 -2.54 2.67
C GLU A 43 4.03 -1.07 2.99
N THR A 44 3.73 -0.67 4.22
CA THR A 44 3.89 0.72 4.68
C THR A 44 4.72 0.76 5.95
N GLU A 45 5.70 1.66 5.99
CA GLU A 45 6.47 1.97 7.19
C GLU A 45 6.22 3.43 7.56
N MET A 46 5.57 3.64 8.70
CA MET A 46 5.30 4.96 9.26
C MET A 46 6.35 5.33 10.29
N HIS A 47 6.99 6.48 10.10
CA HIS A 47 8.02 7.05 10.96
C HIS A 47 7.43 8.10 11.92
N PRO A 48 8.12 8.47 13.02
CA PRO A 48 7.60 9.37 14.04
C PRO A 48 7.54 10.83 13.56
N ASP A 49 8.31 11.17 12.52
CA ASP A 49 8.28 12.46 11.84
C ASP A 49 7.07 12.64 10.89
N GLY A 50 6.23 11.60 10.77
CA GLY A 50 5.07 11.56 9.88
C GLY A 50 5.39 11.11 8.46
N THR A 51 6.64 10.78 8.14
CA THR A 51 7.02 10.20 6.85
C THR A 51 6.47 8.77 6.74
N VAL A 52 5.93 8.43 5.57
CA VAL A 52 5.45 7.07 5.26
C VAL A 52 6.19 6.54 4.05
N ASN A 53 6.97 5.49 4.23
CA ASN A 53 7.55 4.74 3.13
C ASN A 53 6.52 3.71 2.64
N VAL A 54 6.37 3.59 1.33
CA VAL A 54 5.42 2.65 0.71
C VAL A 54 6.16 1.77 -0.28
N LYS A 55 5.94 0.46 -0.21
CA LYS A 55 6.47 -0.55 -1.13
C LYS A 55 5.34 -1.47 -1.58
N CYS A 56 5.45 -2.05 -2.77
CA CYS A 56 4.50 -3.05 -3.24
C CYS A 56 5.17 -4.10 -4.13
N ASN A 57 4.55 -5.27 -4.23
CA ASN A 57 5.08 -6.42 -4.98
C ASN A 57 4.73 -6.40 -6.48
N LYS A 58 4.02 -5.38 -6.96
CA LYS A 58 3.65 -5.19 -8.37
C LYS A 58 4.20 -3.86 -8.90
N PRO A 59 4.55 -3.79 -10.19
CA PRO A 59 4.92 -2.53 -10.82
C PRO A 59 3.74 -1.56 -10.83
N LEU A 60 4.04 -0.28 -10.73
CA LEU A 60 3.04 0.79 -10.73
C LEU A 60 3.05 1.53 -12.06
N ARG A 61 1.88 1.67 -12.68
CA ARG A 61 1.67 2.59 -13.80
C ARG A 61 1.29 3.96 -13.26
N ARG A 62 2.02 5.00 -13.68
CA ARG A 62 1.65 6.38 -13.37
C ARG A 62 0.54 6.83 -14.32
N GLU A 63 -0.54 7.37 -13.76
CA GLU A 63 -1.68 7.88 -14.49
C GLU A 63 -1.53 9.38 -14.79
N ALA A 64 -2.35 9.90 -15.70
CA ALA A 64 -2.31 11.31 -16.13
C ALA A 64 -2.61 12.30 -14.99
N ASP A 65 -3.40 11.89 -14.00
CA ASP A 65 -3.73 12.68 -12.81
C ASP A 65 -2.63 12.64 -11.72
N GLY A 66 -1.53 11.92 -11.98
CA GLY A 66 -0.41 11.76 -11.06
C GLY A 66 -0.59 10.66 -10.01
N SER A 67 -1.70 9.93 -10.03
CA SER A 67 -1.88 8.71 -9.24
C SER A 67 -1.10 7.53 -9.82
N TYR A 68 -1.03 6.44 -9.06
CA TYR A 68 -0.35 5.21 -9.45
C TYR A 68 -1.30 4.01 -9.36
N THR A 69 -1.39 3.22 -10.41
CA THR A 69 -2.21 1.99 -10.42
C THR A 69 -1.30 0.76 -10.50
N PRO A 70 -1.43 -0.23 -9.62
CA PRO A 70 -0.73 -1.50 -9.76
C PRO A 70 -1.10 -2.21 -11.06
N ILE A 71 -0.10 -2.72 -11.77
CA ILE A 71 -0.32 -3.57 -12.95
C ILE A 71 -0.56 -4.99 -12.46
N ILE A 72 -1.77 -5.49 -12.68
CA ILE A 72 -2.24 -6.81 -12.26
C ILE A 72 -2.65 -7.58 -13.52
N ASP A 73 -2.15 -8.81 -13.66
CA ASP A 73 -2.43 -9.73 -14.77
C ASP A 73 -3.68 -10.57 -14.50
#